data_AF-A0A432FBJ6-F1
#
_entry.id   AF-A0A432FBJ6-F1
#
_cell.length_a   1.000
_cell.length_b   1.000
_cell.length_c   1.000
_cell.angle_alpha   90.00
_cell.angle_beta   90.00
_cell.angle_gamma   90.00
#
_symmetry.space_group_name_H-M   'P 1'
#
loop_
_entity.id
_entity.type
_entity.pdbx_description
1 polymer ?
#
loop_
_entity_poly.entity_id
_entity_poly.type
_entity_poly.pdbx_seq_one_letter_code
_entity_poly.pdbx_strand_id
1 'polypeptide(L)'
;MAYHKLTEALYEGLIGLFDEVAEKIIINNKLPFGTLAEYIKNSSLEEIKSKNYSTEEVVEIIIKDIKTVKETVMSIKATPSSQPILDEVLMFLDKQE
;
A
#
# COMPACT_ATOMS: atom_id res chain seq x y z
N MET A 1 19.91 3.37 -11.63
CA MET A 1 19.78 1.89 -11.55
C MET A 1 19.44 1.39 -10.15
N ALA A 2 20.14 1.82 -9.08
CA ALA A 2 19.83 1.37 -7.71
C ALA A 2 18.39 1.72 -7.26
N TYR A 3 17.98 2.98 -7.41
CA TYR A 3 16.63 3.42 -7.04
C TYR A 3 15.52 2.77 -7.86
N HIS A 4 15.74 2.53 -9.15
CA HIS A 4 14.78 1.83 -10.00
C HIS A 4 14.47 0.42 -9.48
N LYS A 5 15.50 -0.36 -9.16
CA LYS A 5 15.34 -1.70 -8.57
C LYS A 5 14.64 -1.65 -7.21
N LEU A 6 14.94 -0.63 -6.40
CA LEU A 6 14.30 -0.45 -5.10
C LEU A 6 12.81 -0.14 -5.24
N THR A 7 12.45 0.80 -6.11
CA THR A 7 11.04 1.14 -6.37
C THR A 7 10.28 -0.01 -7.03
N GLU A 8 10.94 -0.80 -7.88
CA GLU A 8 10.35 -1.97 -8.52
C GLU A 8 10.07 -3.08 -7.50
N ALA A 9 11.04 -3.41 -6.63
CA ALA A 9 10.85 -4.39 -5.57
C ALA A 9 9.76 -3.97 -4.57
N LEU A 10 9.68 -2.66 -4.26
CA LEU A 10 8.61 -2.13 -3.42
C LEU A 10 7.24 -2.32 -4.09
N TYR A 11 7.13 -1.99 -5.38
CA TYR A 11 5.90 -2.16 -6.15
C TYR A 11 5.47 -3.64 -6.23
N GLU A 12 6.40 -4.55 -6.53
CA GLU A 12 6.14 -6.00 -6.58
C GLU A 12 5.66 -6.55 -5.23
N GLY A 13 6.24 -6.10 -4.12
CA GLY A 13 5.79 -6.50 -2.79
C GLY A 13 4.41 -5.96 -2.45
N LEU A 14 4.14 -4.69 -2.77
CA LEU A 14 2.84 -4.07 -2.52
C LEU A 14 1.72 -4.68 -3.35
N ILE A 15 1.98 -5.06 -4.61
CA ILE A 15 0.93 -5.66 -5.44
C ILE A 15 0.57 -7.08 -4.99
N GLY A 16 1.52 -7.83 -4.43
CA GLY A 16 1.25 -9.11 -3.79
C GLY A 16 0.32 -8.95 -2.57
N LEU A 17 0.66 -8.02 -1.67
CA LEU A 17 -0.18 -7.70 -0.51
C LEU A 17 -1.56 -7.18 -0.90
N PHE A 18 -1.63 -6.43 -2.00
CA PHE A 18 -2.89 -5.90 -2.52
C PHE A 18 -3.87 -7.03 -2.89
N ASP A 19 -3.39 -8.07 -3.58
CA ASP A 19 -4.18 -9.24 -3.94
C ASP A 19 -4.61 -10.03 -2.70
N GLU A 20 -3.67 -10.30 -1.79
CA GLU A 20 -3.96 -11.00 -0.53
C GLU A 20 -5.03 -10.29 0.31
N VAL A 21 -4.95 -8.95 0.41
CA VAL A 21 -5.97 -8.15 1.10
C VAL A 21 -7.33 -8.29 0.39
N ALA A 22 -7.37 -8.23 -0.94
CA ALA A 22 -8.60 -8.41 -1.71
C ALA A 22 -9.21 -9.81 -1.51
N GLU A 23 -8.40 -10.87 -1.52
CA GLU A 23 -8.85 -12.23 -1.25
C GLU A 23 -9.42 -12.37 0.17
N LYS A 24 -8.78 -11.77 1.18
CA LYS A 24 -9.30 -11.76 2.56
C LYS A 24 -10.63 -11.03 2.68
N ILE A 25 -10.85 -9.96 1.90
CA ILE A 25 -12.14 -9.27 1.84
C ILE A 25 -13.22 -10.22 1.29
N ILE A 26 -12.92 -10.96 0.22
CA ILE A 26 -13.84 -11.94 -0.39
C ILE A 26 -14.17 -13.07 0.58
N ILE A 27 -13.16 -13.64 1.27
CA ILE A 27 -13.36 -14.71 2.27
C ILE A 27 -14.30 -14.28 3.40
N ASN A 28 -14.28 -12.99 3.76
CA ASN A 28 -15.18 -12.41 4.76
C ASN A 28 -16.56 -12.03 4.19
N ASN A 29 -16.95 -12.58 3.03
CA ASN A 29 -18.21 -12.30 2.32
C ASN A 29 -18.43 -10.80 2.03
N LYS A 30 -17.33 -10.05 1.81
CA LYS A 30 -17.36 -8.65 1.39
C LYS A 30 -16.83 -8.53 -0.04
N LEU A 31 -17.15 -7.41 -0.68
CA LEU A 31 -16.72 -7.14 -2.04
C LEU A 31 -15.57 -6.10 -2.00
N PRO A 32 -14.36 -6.43 -2.48
CA PRO A 32 -13.31 -5.44 -2.65
C PRO A 32 -13.68 -4.50 -3.80
N PHE A 33 -13.07 -3.31 -3.82
CA PHE A 33 -13.20 -2.42 -4.98
C PHE A 33 -12.74 -3.13 -6.26
N GLY A 34 -13.45 -2.92 -7.36
CA GLY A 34 -13.21 -3.64 -8.62
C GLY A 34 -12.78 -2.72 -9.76
N THR A 35 -12.84 -1.41 -9.57
CA THR A 35 -12.55 -0.42 -10.62
C THR A 35 -11.55 0.63 -10.15
N LEU A 36 -10.74 1.14 -11.07
CA LEU A 36 -9.82 2.26 -10.79
C LEU A 36 -10.55 3.50 -10.24
N ALA A 37 -11.77 3.75 -10.70
CA ALA A 37 -12.59 4.86 -10.21
C ALA A 37 -12.95 4.72 -8.72
N GLU A 38 -13.21 3.50 -8.25
CA GLU A 38 -13.43 3.25 -6.82
C GLU A 38 -12.15 3.46 -6.01
N TYR A 39 -10.99 3.04 -6.53
CA TYR A 39 -9.71 3.29 -5.87
C TYR A 39 -9.39 4.78 -5.77
N ILE A 40 -9.52 5.54 -6.87
CA ILE A 40 -9.28 7.00 -6.87
C ILE A 40 -10.21 7.70 -5.87
N LYS A 41 -11.47 7.26 -5.77
CA LYS A 41 -12.46 7.86 -4.86
C LYS A 41 -12.19 7.57 -3.38
N ASN A 42 -11.67 6.38 -3.07
CA ASN A 42 -11.56 5.90 -1.68
C ASN A 42 -10.11 5.83 -1.15
N SER A 43 -9.11 6.10 -2.00
CA SER A 43 -7.71 6.14 -1.62
C SER A 43 -7.39 7.35 -0.74
N SER A 44 -6.54 7.16 0.26
CA SER A 44 -5.92 8.24 1.04
C SER A 44 -4.64 8.78 0.39
N LEU A 45 -4.10 8.07 -0.61
CA LEU A 45 -2.94 8.47 -1.40
C LEU A 45 -3.36 9.30 -2.63
N GLU A 46 -2.57 10.31 -2.96
CA GLU A 46 -2.82 11.23 -4.08
C GLU A 46 -2.03 10.81 -5.33
N GLU A 47 -2.66 10.88 -6.51
CA GLU A 47 -1.94 10.72 -7.77
C GLU A 47 -1.01 11.91 -8.02
N ILE A 48 0.23 11.62 -8.41
CA ILE A 48 1.22 12.63 -8.78
C ILE A 48 1.30 12.79 -10.29
N LYS A 49 1.49 14.02 -10.76
CA LYS A 49 1.66 14.30 -12.20
C LYS A 49 3.05 13.87 -12.67
N SER A 50 3.13 13.32 -13.88
CA SER A 50 4.43 13.04 -14.49
C SER A 50 5.24 14.33 -14.68
N LYS A 51 6.43 14.35 -14.08
CA LYS A 51 7.46 15.37 -14.26
C LYS A 51 8.83 14.73 -14.00
N ASN A 52 9.89 15.48 -14.25
CA ASN A 52 11.22 15.09 -13.77
C ASN A 52 11.27 15.33 -12.26
N TYR A 53 11.39 14.24 -11.50
CA TYR A 53 11.59 14.27 -10.06
C TYR A 53 13.07 14.08 -9.74
N SER A 54 13.57 14.79 -8.73
CA SER A 54 14.85 14.47 -8.12
C SER A 54 14.76 13.16 -7.33
N THR A 55 15.91 12.56 -7.02
CA THR A 55 15.94 11.31 -6.25
C THR A 55 15.40 11.54 -4.84
N GLU A 56 15.72 12.69 -4.26
CA GLU A 56 15.26 13.13 -2.95
C GLU A 56 13.74 13.29 -2.94
N GLU A 57 13.15 13.96 -3.96
CA GLU A 57 11.70 14.10 -4.09
C GLU A 57 11.00 12.74 -4.15
N VAL A 58 11.54 11.78 -4.92
CA VAL A 58 10.96 10.43 -5.02
C VAL A 58 10.96 9.71 -3.68
N VAL A 59 12.10 9.75 -2.97
CA VAL A 59 12.23 9.09 -1.66
C VAL A 59 11.30 9.72 -0.63
N GLU A 60 11.21 11.05 -0.59
CA GLU A 60 10.29 11.77 0.31
C GLU A 60 8.83 11.41 0.06
N ILE A 61 8.41 11.32 -1.21
CA ILE A 61 7.05 10.92 -1.58
C ILE A 61 6.77 9.49 -1.10
N ILE A 62 7.67 8.55 -1.39
CA ILE A 62 7.50 7.14 -1.00
C ILE A 62 7.43 6.99 0.53
N ILE A 63 8.30 7.66 1.28
CA ILE A 63 8.28 7.60 2.75
C ILE A 63 6.97 8.17 3.29
N LYS A 64 6.48 9.28 2.71
CA LYS A 64 5.20 9.86 3.10
C LYS A 64 4.06 8.88 2.85
N ASP A 65 4.01 8.26 1.68
CA ASP A 65 2.95 7.32 1.31
C ASP A 65 2.98 6.07 2.20
N ILE A 66 4.16 5.50 2.48
CA ILE A 66 4.35 4.38 3.42
C ILE A 66 3.80 4.72 4.80
N LYS A 67 4.08 5.93 5.32
CA LYS A 67 3.54 6.39 6.61
C LYS A 67 2.03 6.51 6.58
N THR A 68 1.45 7.06 5.53
CA THR A 68 -0.01 7.16 5.37
C THR A 68 -0.67 5.78 5.33
N VAL A 69 -0.09 4.80 4.63
CA VAL A 69 -0.61 3.43 4.63
C VAL A 69 -0.49 2.80 6.03
N LYS A 70 0.66 2.96 6.70
CA LYS A 70 0.89 2.45 8.06
C LYS A 70 -0.13 2.99 9.07
N GLU A 71 -0.35 4.30 9.06
CA GLU A 71 -1.37 4.95 9.89
C GLU A 71 -2.78 4.43 9.58
N THR A 72 -3.10 4.26 8.29
CA THR A 72 -4.39 3.71 7.85
C THR A 72 -4.58 2.30 8.41
N VAL A 73 -3.59 1.42 8.26
CA VAL A 73 -3.64 0.04 8.76
C VAL A 73 -3.79 0.00 10.29
N MET A 74 -3.04 0.84 11.02
CA MET A 74 -3.15 0.94 12.49
C MET A 74 -4.51 1.46 12.96
N SER A 75 -5.20 2.27 12.14
CA SER A 75 -6.53 2.79 12.46
C SER A 75 -7.66 1.76 12.27
N ILE A 76 -7.41 0.66 11.56
CA ILE A 76 -8.41 -0.37 11.29
C ILE A 76 -8.68 -1.14 12.59
N LYS A 77 -9.96 -1.23 12.97
CA LYS A 77 -10.38 -2.15 14.04
C LYS A 77 -10.21 -3.59 13.57
N ALA A 78 -9.08 -4.18 13.93
CA ALA A 78 -8.75 -5.52 13.51
C ALA A 78 -9.69 -6.55 14.13
N THR A 79 -10.02 -7.56 13.33
CA THR A 79 -10.73 -8.77 13.75
C THR A 79 -9.73 -9.93 13.78
N PRO A 80 -9.98 -11.02 14.52
CA PRO A 80 -9.07 -12.17 14.54
C PRO A 80 -8.72 -12.72 13.16
N SER A 81 -9.66 -12.62 12.20
CA SER A 81 -9.47 -13.10 10.83
C SER A 81 -8.68 -12.13 9.94
N SER A 82 -8.72 -10.83 10.25
CA SER A 82 -8.02 -9.78 9.47
C SER A 82 -6.69 -9.37 10.08
N GLN A 83 -6.47 -9.60 11.38
CA GLN A 83 -5.23 -9.24 12.06
C GLN A 83 -3.98 -9.81 11.37
N PRO A 84 -3.94 -11.09 10.93
CA PRO A 84 -2.73 -11.65 10.33
C PRO A 84 -2.28 -10.91 9.06
N ILE A 85 -3.23 -10.52 8.19
CA ILE A 85 -2.90 -9.79 6.96
C ILE A 85 -2.52 -8.34 7.26
N LEU A 86 -3.12 -7.71 8.29
CA LEU A 86 -2.73 -6.37 8.71
C LEU A 86 -1.30 -6.37 9.29
N ASP A 87 -0.95 -7.39 10.07
CA ASP A 87 0.40 -7.56 10.62
C ASP A 87 1.42 -7.79 9.51
N GLU A 88 1.08 -8.60 8.50
CA GLU A 88 1.94 -8.84 7.34
C GLU A 88 2.23 -7.56 6.54
N VAL A 89 1.19 -6.74 6.30
CA VAL A 89 1.35 -5.42 5.67
C VAL A 89 2.26 -4.52 6.52
N LEU A 90 2.06 -4.46 7.84
CA LEU A 90 2.91 -3.66 8.73
C LEU A 90 4.36 -4.15 8.72
N MET A 91 4.60 -5.46 8.80
CA MET A 91 5.93 -6.05 8.75
C MET A 91 6.63 -5.80 7.41
N PHE A 92 5.89 -5.75 6.30
CA PHE A 92 6.44 -5.38 5.01
C PHE A 92 6.86 -3.91 4.98
N LEU A 93 5.99 -3.00 5.45
CA LEU A 93 6.26 -1.56 5.46
C LEU A 93 7.41 -1.19 6.41
N ASP A 94 7.52 -1.85 7.57
CA ASP A 94 8.60 -1.62 8.54
C ASP A 94 9.98 -2.02 8.01
N LYS A 95 10.05 -2.91 7.01
CA LYS A 95 11.33 -3.28 6.35
C LYS A 95 11.81 -2.23 5.34
N GLN A 96 10.98 -1.24 5.03
CA GLN A 96 11.25 -0.21 4.02
C GLN A 96 11.55 1.17 4.66
N GLU A 97 11.44 1.29 6.00
CA GLU A 97 11.95 2.42 6.80
C GLU A 97 13.44 2.25 7.13
#